data_AF-A0A2N1RF23-F1
#
_entry.id   AF-A0A2N1RF23-F1
#
_cell.length_a   1.000
_cell.length_b   1.000
_cell.length_c   1.000
_cell.angle_alpha   90.00
_cell.angle_beta   90.00
_cell.angle_gamma   90.00
#
_symmetry.space_group_name_H-M   'P 1'
#
loop_
_entity.id
_entity.type
_entity.pdbx_description
1 polymer ?
#
loop_
_entity_poly.entity_id
_entity_poly.type
_entity_poly.pdbx_seq_one_letter_code
_entity_poly.pdbx_strand_id
1 'polypeptide(L)'
;FNLSFNSSVFIPYNTYTQRFTKPTAVGSYVARVSDSADPLEVSDAITEYLDSTVGSDAYRLFSPASLADMASQITGTLSSFLAAIAAISLVVGGIGIMNIMLVSVAERTREIGVRKAMGAAPLTIMGQFITEAIVLTITGGLIGIGLGTLLSWLVADILGWSLYISYTSYLLAAGFSTLVGVFFGWYPAMKASKLDPIEALNYE
;
A
#
# COMPACT_ATOMS: atom_id res chain seq x y z
N PHE A 1 -4.00 10.67 29.72
CA PHE A 1 -4.94 10.17 30.73
C PHE A 1 -4.68 8.69 30.95
N ASN A 2 -4.04 8.31 32.05
CA ASN A 2 -3.79 6.90 32.41
C ASN A 2 -4.50 6.60 33.74
N LEU A 3 -5.82 6.81 33.75
CA LEU A 3 -6.66 6.54 34.92
C LEU A 3 -7.08 5.07 34.88
N SER A 4 -6.45 4.24 35.73
CA SER A 4 -6.92 2.88 35.96
C SER A 4 -8.24 2.94 36.72
N PHE A 5 -9.34 2.54 36.08
CA PHE A 5 -10.66 2.47 36.73
C PHE A 5 -10.65 1.56 37.96
N ASN A 6 -9.74 0.58 38.02
CA ASN A 6 -9.59 -0.33 39.15
C ASN A 6 -8.90 0.29 40.37
N SER A 7 -8.23 1.43 40.22
CA SER A 7 -7.54 2.14 41.33
C SER A 7 -7.99 3.59 41.47
N SER A 8 -9.15 3.94 40.92
CA SER A 8 -9.70 5.30 40.95
C SER A 8 -11.04 5.34 41.68
N VAL A 9 -11.27 6.37 42.49
CA VAL A 9 -12.56 6.61 43.17
C VAL A 9 -13.18 7.87 42.59
N PHE A 10 -14.45 7.79 42.19
CA PHE A 10 -15.21 8.92 41.67
C PHE A 10 -16.02 9.56 42.79
N ILE A 11 -15.85 10.87 42.99
CA ILE A 11 -16.56 11.65 44.00
C ILE A 11 -17.25 12.82 43.28
N PRO A 12 -18.55 13.10 43.53
CA PRO A 12 -19.21 14.27 42.98
C PRO A 12 -18.46 15.55 43.36
N TYR A 13 -18.27 16.45 42.39
CA TYR A 13 -17.50 17.69 42.58
C TYR A 13 -18.01 18.53 43.76
N ASN A 14 -19.32 18.68 43.90
CA ASN A 14 -19.94 19.42 45.01
C ASN A 14 -19.61 18.80 46.38
N THR A 15 -19.57 17.47 46.47
CA THR A 15 -19.20 16.76 47.71
C THR A 15 -17.73 16.96 48.04
N TYR A 16 -16.85 16.91 47.03
CA TYR A 16 -15.41 17.10 47.21
C TYR A 16 -15.10 18.52 47.72
N THR A 17 -15.71 19.54 47.11
CA THR A 17 -15.48 20.95 47.45
C THR A 17 -16.01 21.36 48.81
N GLN A 18 -17.10 20.73 49.28
CA GLN A 18 -17.68 21.01 50.60
C GLN A 18 -16.97 20.27 51.74
N ARG A 19 -16.48 19.04 51.51
CA ARG A 19 -16.00 18.16 52.60
C ARG A 19 -14.49 18.00 52.68
N PHE A 20 -13.74 18.29 51.63
CA PHE A 20 -12.29 18.06 51.61
C PHE A 20 -11.53 19.38 51.44
N THR A 21 -11.51 19.92 50.24
CA THR A 21 -10.74 21.13 49.89
C THR A 21 -11.55 21.97 48.93
N LYS A 22 -11.49 23.30 49.04
CA LYS A 22 -12.05 24.23 48.04
C LYS A 22 -10.99 24.55 46.99
N PRO A 23 -10.92 23.83 45.86
CA PRO A 23 -9.99 24.16 44.79
C PRO A 23 -10.34 25.53 44.20
N THR A 24 -9.32 26.33 43.91
CA THR A 24 -9.44 27.64 43.22
C THR A 24 -9.63 27.50 41.72
N ALA A 25 -9.34 26.34 41.13
CA ALA A 25 -9.50 26.07 39.70
C ALA A 25 -9.89 24.60 39.44
N VAL A 26 -10.60 24.37 38.34
CA VAL A 26 -10.90 23.02 37.82
C VAL A 26 -9.73 22.55 36.95
N GLY A 27 -9.22 21.34 37.20
CA GLY A 27 -8.03 20.83 36.50
C GLY A 27 -8.28 20.37 35.06
N SER A 28 -9.48 19.87 34.74
CA SER A 28 -9.83 19.47 33.38
C SER A 28 -11.35 19.41 33.20
N TYR A 29 -11.80 19.81 32.02
CA TYR A 29 -13.17 19.57 31.57
C TYR A 29 -13.17 18.43 30.54
N VAL A 30 -14.16 17.56 30.62
CA VAL A 30 -14.36 16.48 29.65
C VAL A 30 -15.68 16.74 28.95
N ALA A 31 -15.63 16.96 27.65
CA ALA A 31 -16.80 17.07 26.80
C ALA A 31 -16.96 15.79 25.99
N ARG A 32 -18.19 15.28 25.91
CA ARG A 32 -18.53 14.19 24.99
C ARG A 32 -19.23 14.79 23.78
N VAL A 33 -18.70 14.50 22.60
CA VAL A 33 -19.32 14.89 21.33
C VAL A 33 -20.52 13.98 21.06
N SER A 34 -21.59 14.55 20.50
CA SER A 34 -22.76 13.79 20.05
C SER A 34 -22.38 12.81 18.94
N ASP A 35 -23.02 11.64 18.89
CA ASP A 35 -22.73 10.60 17.89
C ASP A 35 -23.03 11.07 16.45
N SER A 36 -23.78 12.16 16.27
CA SER A 36 -24.16 12.74 14.97
C SER A 36 -23.22 13.83 14.44
N ALA A 37 -22.19 14.22 15.20
CA ALA A 37 -21.29 15.32 14.85
C ALA A 37 -19.84 14.82 14.69
N ASP A 38 -19.07 15.45 13.79
CA ASP A 38 -17.66 15.12 13.60
C ASP A 38 -16.84 15.60 14.82
N PRO A 39 -16.15 14.69 15.54
CA PRO A 39 -15.32 15.06 16.67
C PRO A 39 -14.19 16.05 16.33
N LEU A 40 -13.67 16.04 15.09
CA LEU A 40 -12.61 16.98 14.66
C LEU A 40 -13.19 18.38 14.48
N GLU A 41 -14.30 18.51 13.74
CA GLU A 41 -14.98 19.79 13.53
C GLU A 41 -15.40 20.43 14.86
N VAL A 42 -15.92 19.62 15.80
CA VAL A 42 -16.28 20.10 17.14
C VAL A 42 -15.03 20.48 17.95
N SER A 43 -13.91 19.77 17.80
CA SER A 43 -12.67 20.12 18.46
C SER A 43 -12.12 21.47 17.97
N ASP A 44 -12.22 21.72 16.66
CA ASP A 44 -11.79 22.99 16.04
C ASP A 44 -12.69 24.14 16.49
N ALA A 45 -14.02 23.95 16.51
CA ALA A 45 -14.96 24.94 17.00
C ALA A 45 -14.75 25.30 18.49
N ILE A 46 -14.44 24.30 19.33
CA ILE A 46 -14.09 24.53 20.74
C ILE A 46 -12.77 25.31 20.86
N THR A 47 -11.79 24.98 20.02
CA THR A 47 -10.49 25.67 19.98
C THR A 47 -10.69 27.14 19.63
N GLU A 48 -11.45 27.45 18.58
CA GLU A 48 -11.76 28.82 18.16
C GLU A 48 -12.53 29.61 19.24
N TYR A 49 -13.50 28.97 19.89
CA TYR A 49 -14.25 29.57 21.00
C TYR A 49 -13.36 29.86 22.23
N LEU A 50 -12.47 28.94 22.59
CA LEU A 50 -11.57 29.11 23.73
C LEU A 50 -10.45 30.12 23.44
N ASP A 51 -9.93 30.15 22.22
CA ASP A 51 -8.95 31.14 21.76
C ASP A 51 -9.51 32.56 21.88
N SER A 52 -10.75 32.78 21.45
CA SER A 52 -11.41 34.09 21.53
C SER A 52 -11.80 34.49 22.96
N THR A 53 -12.04 33.53 23.85
CA THR A 53 -12.51 33.80 25.21
C THR A 53 -11.38 33.96 26.23
N VAL A 54 -10.38 33.07 26.19
CA VAL A 54 -9.35 32.94 27.23
C VAL A 54 -7.93 33.14 26.69
N GLY A 55 -7.76 33.14 25.36
CA GLY A 55 -6.47 33.19 24.68
C GLY A 55 -5.82 31.82 24.55
N SER A 56 -5.02 31.65 23.49
CA SER A 56 -4.42 30.37 23.08
C SER A 56 -3.48 29.74 24.10
N ASP A 57 -2.85 30.55 24.97
CA ASP A 57 -1.89 30.07 25.97
C ASP A 57 -2.55 29.58 27.27
N ALA A 58 -3.85 29.83 27.45
CA ALA A 58 -4.54 29.59 28.72
C ALA A 58 -5.14 28.17 28.86
N TYR A 59 -5.17 27.38 27.79
CA TYR A 59 -5.77 26.05 27.79
C TYR A 59 -4.97 25.02 27.00
N ARG A 60 -5.30 23.74 27.20
CA ARG A 60 -4.83 22.63 26.38
C ARG A 60 -6.01 21.75 26.04
N LEU A 61 -6.32 21.64 24.75
CA LEU A 61 -7.34 20.73 24.25
C LEU A 61 -6.70 19.39 23.90
N PHE A 62 -7.31 18.31 24.38
CA PHE A 62 -6.90 16.95 24.04
C PHE A 62 -8.09 16.21 23.42
N SER A 63 -8.00 15.95 22.12
CA SER A 63 -9.01 15.19 21.38
C SER A 63 -8.42 13.83 20.98
N PRO A 64 -9.02 12.70 21.39
CA PRO A 64 -8.64 11.40 20.87
C PRO A 64 -8.77 11.30 19.34
N ALA A 65 -9.70 12.06 18.75
CA ALA A 65 -9.89 12.09 17.30
C ALA A 65 -8.73 12.76 16.56
N SER A 66 -8.16 13.85 17.10
CA SER A 66 -6.99 14.49 16.49
C SER A 66 -5.74 13.60 16.52
N LEU A 67 -5.54 12.83 17.58
CA LEU A 67 -4.48 11.81 17.63
C LEU A 67 -4.67 10.71 16.58
N ALA A 68 -5.90 10.23 16.41
CA ALA A 68 -6.22 9.23 15.40
C ALA A 68 -6.02 9.77 13.98
N ASP A 69 -6.42 11.02 13.73
CA ASP A 69 -6.23 11.69 12.45
C ASP A 69 -4.74 11.90 12.14
N MET A 70 -3.95 12.39 13.10
CA MET A 70 -2.50 12.50 12.94
C MET A 70 -1.85 11.15 12.62
N ALA A 71 -2.25 10.08 13.31
CA ALA A 71 -1.75 8.73 13.02
C ALA A 71 -2.17 8.27 11.60
N SER A 72 -3.39 8.57 11.18
CA SER A 72 -3.89 8.29 9.83
C SER A 72 -3.08 9.04 8.77
N GLN A 73 -2.78 10.32 8.98
CA GLN A 73 -1.96 11.11 8.07
C GLN A 73 -0.53 10.56 7.96
N ILE A 74 0.10 10.21 9.08
CA ILE A 74 1.46 9.61 9.09
C ILE A 74 1.46 8.28 8.33
N THR A 75 0.52 7.38 8.66
CA THR A 75 0.43 6.08 8.01
C THR A 75 0.08 6.19 6.52
N GLY A 76 -0.79 7.13 6.14
CA GLY A 76 -1.11 7.43 4.75
C GLY A 76 0.11 7.97 3.98
N THR A 77 0.86 8.87 4.60
CA THR A 77 2.11 9.42 4.02
C THR A 77 3.13 8.30 3.80
N LEU A 78 3.39 7.46 4.82
CA LEU A 78 4.29 6.31 4.69
C LEU A 78 3.82 5.34 3.60
N SER A 79 2.51 5.07 3.53
CA SER A 79 1.92 4.21 2.51
C SER A 79 2.16 4.77 1.10
N SER A 80 2.01 6.08 0.90
CA SER A 80 2.27 6.74 -0.38
C SER A 80 3.74 6.65 -0.79
N PHE A 81 4.68 6.82 0.16
CA PHE A 81 6.11 6.64 -0.09
C PHE A 81 6.44 5.20 -0.47
N LEU A 82 5.92 4.22 0.26
CA LEU A 82 6.12 2.81 -0.05
C LEU A 82 5.53 2.45 -1.43
N ALA A 83 4.37 2.99 -1.78
CA ALA A 83 3.76 2.81 -3.09
C ALA A 83 4.65 3.40 -4.22
N ALA A 84 5.26 4.57 -4.00
CA ALA A 84 6.18 5.17 -4.96
C ALA A 84 7.44 4.31 -5.16
N ILE A 85 8.04 3.82 -4.08
CA ILE A 85 9.20 2.91 -4.15
C ILE A 85 8.81 1.62 -4.88
N ALA A 86 7.66 1.03 -4.54
CA ALA A 86 7.16 -0.16 -5.21
C ALA A 86 6.95 0.07 -6.71
N ALA A 87 6.40 1.21 -7.10
CA ALA A 87 6.21 1.57 -8.51
C ALA A 87 7.56 1.70 -9.25
N ILE A 88 8.56 2.32 -8.64
CA ILE A 88 9.91 2.41 -9.23
C ILE A 88 10.53 1.01 -9.36
N SER A 89 10.48 0.20 -8.30
CA SER A 89 10.98 -1.19 -8.33
C SER A 89 10.29 -2.02 -9.40
N LEU A 90 8.99 -1.80 -9.61
CA LEU A 90 8.23 -2.46 -10.66
C LEU A 90 8.72 -2.08 -12.05
N VAL A 91 8.97 -0.78 -12.31
CA VAL A 91 9.49 -0.33 -13.61
C VAL A 91 10.85 -0.94 -13.88
N VAL A 92 11.75 -0.93 -12.89
CA VAL A 92 13.09 -1.54 -13.01
C VAL A 92 12.99 -3.05 -13.25
N GLY A 93 12.14 -3.76 -12.50
CA GLY A 93 11.89 -5.18 -12.70
C GLY A 93 11.27 -5.49 -14.07
N GLY A 94 10.34 -4.65 -14.52
CA GLY A 94 9.70 -4.74 -15.83
C GLY A 94 10.67 -4.55 -16.98
N ILE A 95 11.60 -3.59 -16.87
CA ILE A 95 12.70 -3.42 -17.82
C ILE A 95 13.56 -4.71 -17.87
N GLY A 96 13.82 -5.32 -16.70
CA GLY A 96 14.51 -6.61 -16.62
C GLY A 96 13.79 -7.73 -17.39
N ILE A 97 12.47 -7.87 -17.19
CA ILE A 97 11.64 -8.84 -17.92
C ILE A 97 11.73 -8.60 -19.42
N MET A 98 11.54 -7.34 -19.85
CA MET A 98 11.63 -6.97 -21.25
C MET A 98 12.99 -7.31 -21.85
N ASN A 99 14.08 -7.08 -21.12
CA ASN A 99 15.43 -7.38 -21.60
C ASN A 99 15.66 -8.89 -21.76
N ILE A 100 15.27 -9.68 -20.76
CA ILE A 100 15.36 -11.15 -20.83
C ILE A 100 14.55 -11.68 -22.03
N MET A 101 13.34 -11.14 -22.25
CA MET A 101 12.52 -11.51 -23.39
C MET A 101 13.15 -11.11 -24.72
N LEU A 102 13.78 -9.93 -24.83
CA LEU A 102 14.49 -9.51 -26.04
C LEU A 102 15.68 -10.43 -26.35
N VAL A 103 16.45 -10.81 -25.33
CA VAL A 103 17.56 -11.78 -25.47
C VAL A 103 17.04 -13.14 -25.90
N SER A 104 15.96 -13.64 -25.27
CA SER A 104 15.35 -14.92 -25.63
C SER A 104 14.83 -14.94 -27.07
N VAL A 105 14.25 -13.84 -27.55
CA VAL A 105 13.84 -13.69 -28.96
C VAL A 105 15.05 -13.75 -29.88
N ALA A 106 16.16 -13.09 -29.51
CA ALA A 106 17.39 -13.10 -30.31
C ALA A 106 18.00 -14.51 -30.40
N GLU A 107 18.09 -15.24 -29.28
CA GLU A 107 18.59 -16.62 -29.23
C GLU A 107 17.72 -17.59 -30.04
N ARG A 108 16.40 -17.38 -30.05
CA ARG A 108 15.43 -18.23 -30.76
C ARG A 108 15.06 -17.71 -32.15
N THR A 109 15.81 -16.75 -32.71
CA THR A 109 15.48 -16.08 -33.99
C THR A 109 15.27 -17.10 -35.12
N ARG A 110 16.19 -18.07 -35.26
CA ARG A 110 16.12 -19.10 -36.31
C ARG A 110 14.88 -19.99 -36.19
N GLU A 111 14.51 -20.38 -34.97
CA GLU A 111 13.30 -21.18 -34.73
C GLU A 111 12.02 -20.41 -35.09
N ILE A 112 11.96 -19.12 -34.77
CA ILE A 112 10.84 -18.23 -35.13
C ILE A 112 10.76 -18.10 -36.66
N GLY A 113 11.90 -17.96 -37.34
CA GLY A 113 12.00 -17.91 -38.79
C GLY A 113 11.42 -19.15 -39.47
N VAL A 114 11.79 -20.35 -38.99
CA VAL A 114 11.24 -21.62 -39.49
C VAL A 114 9.72 -21.69 -39.31
N ARG A 115 9.18 -21.28 -38.14
CA ARG A 115 7.73 -21.29 -37.90
C ARG A 115 6.99 -20.36 -38.85
N LYS A 116 7.53 -19.16 -39.12
CA LYS A 116 6.92 -18.23 -40.06
C LYS A 116 7.03 -18.67 -41.52
N ALA A 117 8.15 -19.29 -41.91
CA ALA A 117 8.30 -19.87 -43.25
C ALA A 117 7.28 -20.99 -43.51
N MET A 118 6.88 -21.71 -42.45
CA MET A 118 5.81 -22.70 -42.47
C MET A 118 4.39 -22.09 -42.41
N GLY A 119 4.25 -20.77 -42.43
CA GLY A 119 2.96 -20.06 -42.48
C GLY A 119 2.36 -19.68 -41.12
N ALA A 120 3.13 -19.70 -40.02
CA ALA A 120 2.62 -19.24 -38.72
C ALA A 120 2.23 -17.75 -38.77
N ALA A 121 1.00 -17.43 -38.37
CA ALA A 121 0.54 -16.06 -38.29
C ALA A 121 1.35 -15.25 -37.25
N PRO A 122 1.64 -13.95 -37.50
CA PRO A 122 2.34 -13.09 -36.55
C PRO A 122 1.68 -13.06 -35.16
N LEU A 123 0.34 -13.11 -35.13
CA LEU A 123 -0.45 -13.15 -33.90
C LEU A 123 -0.19 -14.42 -33.07
N THR A 124 0.06 -15.56 -33.71
CA THR A 124 0.37 -16.82 -33.01
C THR A 124 1.72 -16.73 -32.31
N ILE A 125 2.73 -16.18 -32.99
CA ILE A 125 4.06 -15.95 -32.41
C ILE A 125 3.97 -14.93 -31.26
N MET A 126 3.23 -13.84 -31.46
CA MET A 126 3.03 -12.82 -30.43
C MET A 126 2.34 -13.40 -29.19
N GLY A 127 1.29 -14.20 -29.38
CA GLY A 127 0.56 -14.85 -28.29
C GLY A 127 1.45 -15.80 -27.46
N GLN A 128 2.36 -16.53 -28.11
CA GLN A 128 3.32 -17.39 -27.40
C GLN A 128 4.21 -16.57 -26.45
N PHE A 129 4.85 -15.51 -26.95
CA PHE A 129 5.75 -14.69 -26.14
C PHE A 129 5.02 -13.91 -25.04
N ILE A 130 3.79 -13.43 -25.31
CA ILE A 130 2.95 -12.83 -24.25
C ILE A 130 2.63 -13.87 -23.18
N THR A 131 2.31 -15.11 -23.57
CA THR A 131 2.02 -16.18 -22.61
C THR A 131 3.26 -16.54 -21.79
N GLU A 132 4.46 -16.61 -22.39
CA GLU A 132 5.72 -16.79 -21.65
C GLU A 132 5.94 -15.66 -20.63
N ALA A 133 5.71 -14.41 -21.01
CA ALA A 133 5.83 -13.27 -20.11
C ALA A 133 4.81 -13.30 -18.96
N ILE A 134 3.56 -13.68 -19.23
CA ILE A 134 2.52 -13.86 -18.21
C ILE A 134 2.90 -14.99 -17.25
N VAL A 135 3.36 -16.13 -17.76
CA VAL A 135 3.77 -17.26 -16.90
C VAL A 135 4.95 -16.87 -16.01
N LEU A 136 5.95 -16.18 -16.56
CA LEU A 136 7.09 -15.67 -15.78
C LEU A 136 6.66 -14.71 -14.67
N THR A 137 5.80 -13.74 -15.00
CA THR A 137 5.32 -12.74 -14.03
C THR A 137 4.37 -13.31 -12.99
N ILE A 138 3.44 -14.20 -13.37
CA ILE A 138 2.56 -14.88 -12.40
C ILE A 138 3.39 -15.74 -11.45
N THR A 139 4.38 -16.49 -11.96
CA THR A 139 5.25 -17.33 -11.12
C THR A 139 6.06 -16.46 -10.15
N GLY A 140 6.68 -15.38 -10.65
CA GLY A 140 7.37 -14.41 -9.81
C GLY A 140 6.46 -13.72 -8.80
N GLY A 141 5.22 -13.41 -9.19
CA GLY A 141 4.19 -12.81 -8.34
C GLY A 141 3.74 -13.73 -7.22
N LEU A 142 3.53 -15.02 -7.49
CA LEU A 142 3.20 -16.03 -6.48
C LEU A 142 4.36 -16.21 -5.48
N ILE A 143 5.59 -16.28 -5.97
CA ILE A 143 6.79 -16.34 -5.13
C ILE A 143 6.90 -15.07 -4.28
N GLY A 144 6.69 -13.89 -4.88
CA GLY A 144 6.72 -12.61 -4.19
C GLY A 144 5.64 -12.49 -3.11
N ILE A 145 4.41 -12.95 -3.37
CA ILE A 145 3.32 -13.00 -2.38
C ILE A 145 3.71 -13.92 -1.22
N GLY A 146 4.28 -15.10 -1.51
CA GLY A 146 4.73 -16.05 -0.50
C GLY A 146 5.83 -15.46 0.38
N LEU A 147 6.88 -14.90 -0.23
CA LEU A 147 8.00 -14.26 0.48
C LEU A 147 7.54 -13.03 1.27
N GLY A 148 6.69 -12.18 0.68
CA GLY A 148 6.15 -11.00 1.34
C GLY A 148 5.30 -11.37 2.54
N THR A 149 4.46 -12.40 2.44
CA THR A 149 3.66 -12.92 3.56
C THR A 149 4.56 -13.47 4.67
N LEU A 150 5.57 -14.27 4.31
CA LEU A 150 6.51 -14.87 5.26
C LEU A 150 7.33 -13.82 6.02
N LEU A 151 7.87 -12.83 5.29
CA LEU A 151 8.60 -11.71 5.90
C LEU A 151 7.70 -10.87 6.80
N SER A 152 6.47 -10.59 6.36
CA SER A 152 5.51 -9.83 7.17
C SER A 152 5.18 -10.57 8.46
N TRP A 153 4.98 -11.89 8.39
CA TRP A 153 4.72 -12.73 9.56
C TRP A 153 5.92 -12.74 10.53
N LEU A 154 7.15 -12.90 10.03
CA LEU A 154 8.37 -12.85 10.86
C LEU A 154 8.51 -11.51 11.60
N VAL A 155 8.28 -10.39 10.90
CA VAL A 155 8.36 -9.06 11.50
C VAL A 155 7.27 -8.87 12.55
N ALA A 156 6.05 -9.33 12.26
CA ALA A 156 4.93 -9.25 13.19
C ALA A 156 5.18 -10.05 14.47
N ASP A 157 5.76 -11.25 14.36
CA ASP A 157 6.11 -12.10 15.50
C ASP A 157 7.17 -11.46 16.39
N ILE A 158 8.26 -10.93 15.79
CA ILE A 158 9.35 -10.27 16.53
C ILE A 158 8.87 -9.00 17.27
N LEU A 159 7.97 -8.23 16.66
CA LEU A 159 7.48 -6.97 17.21
C LEU A 159 6.21 -7.12 18.07
N GLY A 160 5.63 -8.32 18.14
CA GLY A 160 4.37 -8.58 18.83
C GLY A 160 3.17 -7.86 18.20
N TRP A 161 3.21 -7.60 16.89
CA TRP A 161 2.15 -6.90 16.16
C TRP A 161 1.09 -7.87 15.64
N SER A 162 -0.17 -7.41 15.59
CA SER A 162 -1.24 -8.18 14.94
C SER A 162 -1.15 -8.01 13.42
N LEU A 163 -0.87 -9.13 12.73
CA LEU A 163 -0.80 -9.16 11.27
C LEU A 163 -2.21 -9.30 10.68
N TYR A 164 -2.64 -8.30 9.92
CA TYR A 164 -3.89 -8.37 9.15
C TYR A 164 -3.59 -8.39 7.65
N ILE A 165 -3.88 -9.51 6.99
CA ILE A 165 -3.74 -9.64 5.53
C ILE A 165 -5.12 -9.81 4.91
N SER A 166 -5.46 -8.90 4.01
CA SER A 166 -6.72 -8.94 3.26
C SER A 166 -6.61 -9.81 2.01
N TYR A 167 -7.62 -10.66 1.77
CA TYR A 167 -7.74 -11.43 0.53
C TYR A 167 -7.75 -10.56 -0.73
N THR A 168 -8.31 -9.34 -0.63
CA THR A 168 -8.35 -8.38 -1.74
C THR A 168 -6.94 -7.97 -2.17
N SER A 169 -5.99 -7.88 -1.22
CA SER A 169 -4.60 -7.51 -1.52
C SER A 169 -3.90 -8.58 -2.36
N TYR A 170 -4.18 -9.87 -2.10
CA TYR A 170 -3.62 -10.96 -2.91
C TYR A 170 -4.19 -10.98 -4.33
N LEU A 171 -5.50 -10.76 -4.48
CA LEU A 171 -6.14 -10.67 -5.80
C LEU A 171 -5.61 -9.48 -6.61
N LEU A 172 -5.46 -8.33 -5.96
CA LEU A 172 -4.85 -7.15 -6.59
C LEU A 172 -3.41 -7.42 -7.01
N ALA A 173 -2.60 -8.05 -6.15
CA ALA A 173 -1.21 -8.39 -6.49
C ALA A 173 -1.13 -9.36 -7.68
N ALA A 174 -1.96 -10.39 -7.72
CA ALA A 174 -2.00 -11.34 -8.83
C ALA A 174 -2.45 -10.68 -10.15
N GLY A 175 -3.50 -9.86 -10.10
CA GLY A 175 -3.99 -9.10 -11.26
C GLY A 175 -2.94 -8.10 -11.77
N PHE A 176 -2.29 -7.40 -10.86
CA PHE A 176 -1.26 -6.44 -11.19
C PHE A 176 -0.01 -7.10 -11.79
N SER A 177 0.41 -8.26 -11.27
CA SER A 177 1.51 -9.04 -11.86
C SER A 177 1.22 -9.44 -13.31
N THR A 178 -0.01 -9.89 -13.57
CA THR A 178 -0.45 -10.26 -14.94
C THR A 178 -0.41 -9.05 -15.88
N LEU A 179 -0.89 -7.89 -15.44
CA LEU A 179 -0.85 -6.65 -16.23
C LEU A 179 0.59 -6.24 -16.58
N VAL A 180 1.51 -6.38 -15.63
CA VAL A 180 2.93 -6.07 -15.82
C VAL A 180 3.58 -7.01 -16.84
N GLY A 181 3.26 -8.31 -16.77
CA GLY A 181 3.71 -9.30 -17.76
C GLY A 181 3.24 -8.98 -19.17
N VAL A 182 1.97 -8.60 -19.33
CA VAL A 182 1.42 -8.18 -20.61
C VAL A 182 2.12 -6.90 -21.10
N PHE A 183 2.25 -5.89 -20.24
CA PHE A 183 2.80 -4.59 -20.62
C PHE A 183 4.26 -4.68 -21.07
N PHE A 184 5.14 -5.30 -20.26
CA PHE A 184 6.56 -5.42 -20.58
C PHE A 184 6.87 -6.54 -21.58
N GLY A 185 5.99 -7.54 -21.71
CA GLY A 185 6.09 -8.60 -22.71
C GLY A 185 5.62 -8.18 -24.11
N TRP A 186 4.78 -7.14 -24.21
CA TRP A 186 4.18 -6.71 -25.48
C TRP A 186 5.21 -6.31 -26.53
N TYR A 187 6.16 -5.45 -26.17
CA TYR A 187 7.18 -4.96 -27.11
C TYR A 187 8.07 -6.08 -27.69
N PRO A 188 8.70 -6.96 -26.87
CA PRO A 188 9.48 -8.07 -27.40
C PRO A 188 8.64 -9.07 -28.20
N ALA A 189 7.41 -9.37 -27.77
CA ALA A 189 6.50 -10.23 -28.52
C ALA A 189 6.15 -9.65 -29.90
N MET A 190 5.89 -8.34 -29.97
CA MET A 190 5.68 -7.64 -31.22
C MET A 190 6.93 -7.70 -32.11
N LYS A 191 8.12 -7.49 -31.55
CA LYS A 191 9.39 -7.59 -32.28
C LYS A 191 9.58 -8.99 -32.88
N ALA A 192 9.35 -10.04 -32.10
CA ALA A 192 9.41 -11.43 -32.56
C ALA A 192 8.41 -11.71 -33.70
N SER A 193 7.17 -11.21 -33.57
CA SER A 193 6.13 -11.39 -34.58
C SER A 193 6.43 -10.72 -35.93
N LYS A 194 7.32 -9.71 -35.96
CA LYS A 194 7.68 -8.93 -37.16
C LYS A 194 8.99 -9.32 -37.84
N LEU A 195 9.77 -10.25 -37.27
CA LEU A 195 10.97 -10.83 -37.92
C LEU A 195 10.67 -11.36 -39.34
N ASP A 196 11.50 -10.99 -40.32
CA ASP A 196 11.42 -11.55 -41.68
C ASP A 196 11.92 -13.01 -41.68
N PRO A 197 11.17 -13.97 -42.26
CA PRO A 197 11.59 -15.37 -42.32
C PRO A 197 12.95 -15.58 -43.01
N ILE A 198 13.26 -14.80 -44.05
CA ILE A 198 14.50 -14.91 -44.81
C ILE A 198 15.68 -14.40 -43.97
N GLU A 199 15.53 -13.24 -43.35
CA GLU A 199 16.55 -12.69 -42.44
C GLU A 199 16.78 -13.61 -41.23
N ALA A 200 15.70 -14.15 -40.66
CA ALA A 200 15.77 -15.03 -39.50
C ALA A 200 16.46 -16.37 -39.79
N LEU A 201 16.40 -16.88 -41.02
CA LEU A 201 17.08 -18.11 -41.44
C LEU A 201 18.56 -17.92 -41.77
N ASN A 202 18.94 -16.69 -42.15
CA ASN A 202 20.31 -16.29 -42.42
C ASN A 202 21.03 -15.74 -41.18
N TYR A 203 20.36 -15.77 -40.02
CA TYR A 203 20.93 -15.36 -38.74
C TYR A 203 21.87 -16.47 -38.24
N GLU A 204 23.16 -16.17 -38.10
CA GLU A 204 24.17 -17.00 -37.42
C GLU A 204 24.02 -16.93 -35.89
#